data_AF-A0A4Q2XHU4-F1
#
_entry.id   AF-A0A4Q2XHU4-F1
#
_cell.length_a   1.000
_cell.length_b   1.000
_cell.length_c   1.000
_cell.angle_alpha   90.00
_cell.angle_beta   90.00
_cell.angle_gamma   90.00
#
_symmetry.space_group_name_H-M   'P 1'
#
loop_
_entity.id
_entity.type
_entity.pdbx_description
1 polymer ?
#
loop_
_entity_poly.entity_id
_entity_poly.type
_entity_poly.pdbx_seq_one_letter_code
_entity_poly.pdbx_strand_id
1 'polypeptide(L)' 'MNFRLLASSLLVAAISASLSSCFSSSKVNTKNDASVGQQLIELERARQQGIVSEKEYAKLKKRIIKDND' A
#
# COMPACT_ATOMS: atom_id res chain seq x y z
N MET A 1 3.59 -58.17 7.30
CA MET A 1 4.13 -56.79 7.24
C MET A 1 3.76 -56.22 5.88
N ASN A 2 2.92 -55.18 5.75
CA ASN A 2 3.36 -53.78 5.62
C ASN A 2 2.16 -52.79 5.71
N PHE A 3 1.39 -52.77 6.81
CA PHE A 3 0.30 -51.80 6.99
C PHE A 3 0.71 -50.57 7.83
N ARG A 4 1.94 -50.56 8.35
CA ARG A 4 2.45 -49.52 9.27
C ARG A 4 3.02 -48.29 8.56
N LEU A 5 3.18 -48.32 7.23
CA LEU A 5 3.78 -47.22 6.46
C LEU A 5 2.74 -46.24 5.89
N LEU A 6 1.45 -46.60 5.86
CA LEU A 6 0.39 -45.70 5.37
C LEU A 6 -0.21 -44.79 6.46
N ALA A 7 0.01 -45.12 7.74
CA ALA A 7 -0.50 -44.34 8.86
C ALA A 7 0.36 -43.11 9.22
N SER A 8 1.59 -43.01 8.68
CA SER A 8 2.55 -41.98 9.07
C SER A 8 2.56 -40.72 8.20
N SER A 9 1.81 -40.68 7.10
CA SER A 9 1.83 -39.53 6.19
C SER A 9 0.72 -38.49 6.45
N LEU A 10 -0.24 -38.80 7.33
CA LEU A 10 -1.41 -37.93 7.55
C LEU A 10 -1.23 -36.87 8.64
N LEU A 11 -0.10 -36.86 9.35
CA LEU A 11 0.11 -35.93 10.47
C LEU A 11 0.84 -34.62 10.10
N VAL A 12 1.40 -34.53 8.88
CA VAL A 12 2.23 -33.36 8.47
C VAL A 12 1.40 -32.27 7.77
N ALA A 13 0.16 -32.55 7.37
CA ALA A 13 -0.67 -31.61 6.62
C ALA A 13 -1.39 -30.54 7.50
N ALA A 14 -1.26 -30.60 8.82
CA ALA A 14 -2.01 -29.72 9.74
C ALA A 14 -1.28 -28.42 10.15
N ILE A 15 -0.02 -28.22 9.77
CA ILE A 15 0.79 -27.08 10.25
C ILE A 15 0.75 -25.87 9.29
N SER A 16 0.19 -26.02 8.09
CA SER A 16 0.18 -24.96 7.07
C SER A 16 -0.91 -23.89 7.26
N ALA A 17 -1.73 -23.96 8.33
CA ALA A 17 -2.91 -23.12 8.49
C ALA A 17 -2.69 -21.83 9.33
N SER A 18 -1.47 -21.50 9.76
CA SER A 18 -1.25 -20.44 10.76
C SER A 18 -0.63 -19.13 10.25
N LEU A 19 -0.36 -18.97 8.94
CA LEU A 19 0.34 -17.77 8.43
C LEU A 19 -0.53 -16.79 7.62
N SER A 20 -1.85 -16.99 7.54
CA SER A 20 -2.75 -16.03 6.85
C SER A 20 -3.18 -14.83 7.71
N SER A 21 -2.49 -14.53 8.82
CA SER A 21 -2.79 -13.39 9.68
C SER A 21 -1.65 -12.37 9.72
N CYS A 22 -1.26 -11.83 8.57
CA CYS A 22 -0.56 -10.54 8.56
C CYS A 22 -0.73 -9.81 7.23
N PHE A 23 -1.97 -9.64 6.77
CA PHE A 23 -2.27 -8.62 5.77
C PHE A 23 -3.59 -7.94 6.10
N SER A 24 -3.71 -7.49 7.35
CA SER A 24 -4.58 -6.36 7.64
C SER A 24 -3.88 -5.13 7.05
N SER A 25 -4.08 -4.91 5.75
CA SER A 25 -3.83 -3.63 5.12
C SER A 25 -4.81 -2.65 5.75
N SER A 26 -4.44 -2.20 6.94
CA SER A 26 -5.07 -1.07 7.59
C SER A 26 -4.78 0.07 6.63
N LYS A 27 -5.78 0.43 5.83
CA LYS A 27 -5.76 1.68 5.07
C LYS A 27 -5.68 2.76 6.14
N VAL A 28 -4.44 3.10 6.51
CA VAL A 28 -4.15 4.27 7.33
C VAL A 28 -4.58 5.42 6.45
N ASN A 29 -5.81 5.85 6.67
CA ASN A 29 -6.32 7.12 6.18
C ASN A 29 -5.56 8.16 6.99
N THR A 30 -4.29 8.36 6.65
CA THR A 30 -3.57 9.57 7.02
C THR A 30 -4.31 10.65 6.28
N LYS A 31 -5.33 11.21 6.95
CA LYS A 31 -5.89 12.49 6.54
C LYS A 31 -4.67 13.38 6.40
N ASN A 32 -4.42 13.80 5.17
CA ASN A 32 -3.26 14.60 4.87
C ASN A 32 -3.52 15.94 5.55
N ASP A 33 -3.06 16.07 6.80
CA ASP A 33 -3.29 17.26 7.65
C ASP A 33 -2.59 18.51 7.06
N ALA A 34 -1.82 18.33 5.99
CA ALA A 34 -1.29 19.41 5.18
C ALA A 34 -2.41 20.17 4.48
N SER A 35 -2.48 21.47 4.72
CA SER A 35 -3.35 22.38 3.98
C SER A 35 -3.12 22.25 2.46
N VAL A 36 -4.16 22.53 1.67
CA VAL A 36 -4.07 22.56 0.19
C VAL A 36 -2.88 23.40 -0.27
N GLY A 37 -2.67 24.56 0.35
CA GLY A 37 -1.54 25.44 0.05
C GLY A 37 -0.19 24.75 0.24
N GLN A 38 -0.01 24.00 1.35
CA GLN A 38 1.23 23.25 1.59
C GLN A 38 1.44 22.13 0.56
N GLN A 39 0.38 21.40 0.21
CA GLN A 39 0.47 20.34 -0.81
C GLN A 39 0.88 20.90 -2.18
N LEU A 40 0.37 22.08 -2.55
CA LEU A 40 0.73 22.74 -3.80
C LEU A 40 2.16 23.28 -3.80
N ILE A 41 2.64 23.82 -2.67
CA ILE A 41 4.02 24.28 -2.52
C ILE A 41 4.99 23.11 -2.63
N GLU A 42 4.69 21.98 -1.98
CA GLU A 42 5.53 20.78 -2.05
C GLU A 42 5.57 20.22 -3.47
N LEU A 43 4.42 20.18 -4.15
CA LEU A 43 4.32 19.75 -5.54
C LEU A 43 5.14 20.64 -6.48
N GLU A 44 5.16 21.96 -6.25
CA GLU A 44 6.01 22.89 -7.02
C GLU A 44 7.49 22.64 -6.78
N ARG A 45 7.92 22.41 -5.53
CA ARG A 45 9.32 22.06 -5.24
C ARG A 45 9.73 20.77 -5.92
N ALA A 46 8.87 19.75 -5.88
CA ALA A 46 9.13 18.48 -6.54
C ALA A 46 9.29 18.62 -8.06
N ARG A 47 8.52 19.53 -8.70
CA ARG A 47 8.68 19.87 -10.12
C ARG A 47 10.03 20.54 -10.38
N GLN A 48 10.40 21.53 -9.56
CA GLN A 48 11.69 22.24 -9.69
C GLN A 48 12.89 21.34 -9.48
N GLN A 49 12.77 20.33 -8.64
CA GLN A 49 13.79 19.30 -8.41
C GLN A 49 13.81 18.22 -9.50
N GLY A 50 12.88 18.26 -10.46
CA GLY A 50 12.75 17.25 -11.52
C GLY A 50 12.24 15.90 -11.03
N ILE A 51 11.68 15.83 -9.81
CA ILE A 51 11.10 14.60 -9.24
C ILE A 51 9.78 14.26 -9.96
N VAL A 52 9.05 15.29 -10.39
CA VAL A 52 7.83 15.16 -11.22
C VAL A 52 7.97 15.98 -12.48
N SER A 53 7.50 15.42 -13.59
CA SER A 53 7.47 16.12 -14.87
C SER A 53 6.37 17.19 -14.92
N GLU A 54 6.47 18.13 -15.86
CA GLU A 54 5.44 19.15 -16.10
C GLU A 54 4.03 18.57 -16.29
N LYS A 55 3.95 17.42 -16.98
CA LYS A 55 2.67 16.73 -17.24
C LYS A 55 2.08 16.16 -15.95
N GLU A 56 2.90 15.61 -15.08
CA GLU A 56 2.49 15.06 -13.79
C GLU A 56 2.11 16.17 -12.82
N TYR A 57 2.91 17.23 -12.76
CA TYR A 57 2.61 18.44 -11.99
C TYR A 57 1.21 18.97 -12.31
N ALA A 58 0.88 19.17 -13.59
CA ALA A 58 -0.42 19.71 -14.00
C ALA A 58 -1.58 18.78 -13.60
N LYS A 59 -1.40 17.45 -13.70
CA LYS A 59 -2.41 16.46 -13.29
C LYS A 59 -2.61 16.44 -11.78
N LEU A 60 -1.52 16.46 -11.02
CA LEU A 60 -1.53 16.40 -9.56
C LEU A 60 -2.12 17.68 -8.97
N LYS A 61 -1.73 18.86 -9.50
CA LYS A 61 -2.29 20.15 -9.10
C LYS A 61 -3.81 20.19 -9.26
N LYS A 62 -4.32 19.74 -10.40
CA LYS A 62 -5.77 19.66 -10.65
C LYS A 62 -6.48 18.72 -9.67
N ARG A 63 -5.86 17.58 -9.35
CA ARG A 63 -6.41 16.61 -8.40
C ARG A 63 -6.48 17.20 -6.99
N ILE A 64 -5.39 17.81 -6.51
CA ILE A 64 -5.32 18.43 -5.18
C ILE A 64 -6.42 19.49 -5.02
N ILE A 65 -6.61 20.35 -6.02
CA ILE A 65 -7.68 21.37 -5.98
C ILE A 65 -9.04 20.70 -5.97
N LYS A 66 -9.31 19.77 -6.90
CA LYS A 66 -10.61 19.09 -7.01
C LYS A 66 -11.01 18.32 -5.75
N ASP A 67 -10.05 17.71 -5.06
CA ASP A 67 -10.31 16.91 -3.87
C ASP A 67 -10.59 17.79 -2.62
N ASN A 68 -10.40 19.11 -2.70
CA ASN A 68 -10.57 20.06 -1.59
C ASN A 68 -11.55 21.22 -1.90
N ASP A 69 -12.22 21.19 -3.06
CA ASP A 69 -13.31 22.08 -3.47
C ASP A 69 -14.67 21.48 -3.02
#